data_AF-A0A970U384-F1
#
_entry.id   AF-A0A970U384-F1
#
_cell.length_a   1.000
_cell.length_b   1.000
_cell.length_c   1.000
_cell.angle_alpha   90.00
_cell.angle_beta   90.00
_cell.angle_gamma   90.00
#
_symmetry.space_group_name_H-M   'P 1'
#
loop_
_entity.id
_entity.type
_entity.pdbx_description
1 polymer ?
#
loop_
_entity_poly.entity_id
_entity_poly.type
_entity_poly.pdbx_seq_one_letter_code
_entity_poly.pdbx_strand_id
1 'polypeptide(L)'
;MYNKINYTKIGDYYIPNIVVPESKPIGKYGRLHLKYLKENRKGFYTSLLVTGKLNDYLHKIDTKAKITLGMLMQELAVKQGITEKLKAENQMEWVGGMNNIRQSANEILNHEIIYQHDIKDSVWLLKNLEVLA
;
A
#
# COMPACT_ATOMS: atom_id res chain seq x y z
N MET A 1 28.98 -0.97 -13.03
CA MET A 1 29.56 -1.96 -12.10
C MET A 1 29.08 -3.34 -12.54
N TYR A 2 29.94 -4.18 -13.09
CA TYR A 2 29.56 -5.54 -13.49
C TYR A 2 29.55 -6.42 -12.23
N ASN A 3 28.41 -7.06 -11.93
CA ASN A 3 28.37 -8.09 -10.89
C ASN A 3 29.26 -9.25 -11.34
N LYS A 4 30.32 -9.54 -10.58
CA LYS A 4 31.23 -10.66 -10.83
C LYS A 4 30.45 -11.96 -10.64
N ILE A 5 30.12 -12.63 -11.74
CA ILE A 5 29.43 -13.92 -11.71
C ILE A 5 30.48 -14.99 -11.42
N ASN A 6 30.26 -15.76 -10.35
CA ASN A 6 31.09 -16.92 -10.01
C ASN A 6 30.58 -18.15 -10.80
N TYR A 7 31.44 -19.13 -11.04
CA TYR A 7 31.08 -20.34 -11.78
C TYR A 7 31.40 -21.58 -10.98
N THR A 8 30.55 -22.61 -11.08
CA THR A 8 30.77 -23.95 -10.53
C THR A 8 31.03 -24.93 -11.65
N LYS A 9 32.10 -25.73 -11.55
CA LYS A 9 32.43 -26.76 -12.53
C LYS A 9 31.59 -28.02 -12.28
N ILE A 10 30.83 -28.45 -13.28
CA ILE A 10 30.04 -29.69 -13.26
C ILE A 10 30.42 -30.49 -14.52
N GLY A 11 31.11 -31.61 -14.30
CA GLY A 11 31.76 -32.36 -15.40
C GLY A 11 32.78 -31.48 -16.12
N ASP A 12 32.62 -31.33 -17.44
CA ASP A 12 33.49 -30.50 -18.28
C ASP A 12 32.98 -29.06 -18.46
N TYR A 13 31.86 -28.70 -17.84
CA TYR A 13 31.21 -27.39 -18.01
C TYR A 13 31.35 -26.50 -16.79
N TYR A 14 31.47 -25.19 -17.02
CA TYR A 14 31.37 -24.16 -15.99
C TYR A 14 29.99 -23.51 -16.03
N ILE A 15 29.20 -23.73 -14.98
CA ILE A 15 27.84 -23.18 -14.85
C ILE A 15 27.89 -21.91 -13.99
N PRO A 16 27.32 -20.79 -14.44
CA PRO A 16 27.28 -19.56 -13.66
C PRO A 16 26.39 -19.73 -12.42
N ASN A 17 26.89 -19.28 -11.29
CA ASN A 17 26.18 -19.24 -10.01
C ASN A 17 25.23 -18.04 -10.01
N ILE A 18 24.08 -18.21 -10.65
CA ILE A 18 23.03 -17.19 -10.72
C ILE A 18 22.25 -17.23 -9.40
N VAL A 19 22.40 -16.19 -8.59
CA VAL A 19 21.64 -16.02 -7.35
C VAL A 19 20.59 -14.95 -7.58
N VAL A 20 19.34 -15.25 -7.24
CA VAL A 20 18.27 -14.25 -7.23
C VAL A 20 18.49 -13.36 -6.01
N PRO A 21 18.65 -12.03 -6.16
CA PRO A 21 18.80 -11.14 -5.02
C PRO A 21 17.56 -11.22 -4.13
N GLU A 22 17.78 -11.22 -2.82
CA GLU A 22 16.67 -11.20 -1.86
C GLU A 22 15.77 -9.99 -2.12
N SER A 23 14.46 -10.24 -2.10
CA SER A 23 13.47 -9.20 -2.33
C SER A 23 12.66 -8.93 -1.08
N LYS A 24 12.33 -7.66 -0.84
CA LYS A 24 11.55 -7.26 0.33
C LYS A 24 10.15 -7.86 0.27
N PRO A 25 9.59 -8.29 1.40
CA PRO A 25 8.23 -8.81 1.43
C PRO A 25 7.22 -7.71 1.08
N ILE A 26 6.19 -8.09 0.33
CA ILE A 26 5.09 -7.21 -0.09
C ILE A 26 3.87 -7.48 0.80
N GLY A 27 3.43 -6.45 1.52
CA GLY A 27 2.23 -6.52 2.36
C GLY A 27 0.91 -6.37 1.60
N LYS A 28 -0.19 -6.26 2.34
CA LYS A 28 -1.57 -6.22 1.81
C LYS A 28 -1.74 -5.11 0.75
N TYR A 29 -1.28 -3.90 1.05
CA TYR A 29 -1.50 -2.73 0.21
C TYR A 29 -0.63 -2.76 -1.04
N GLY A 30 0.60 -3.27 -0.92
CA GLY A 30 1.46 -3.52 -2.08
C GLY A 30 0.85 -4.55 -3.05
N ARG A 31 0.24 -5.63 -2.55
CA ARG A 31 -0.45 -6.62 -3.40
C ARG A 31 -1.69 -6.04 -4.08
N LEU A 32 -2.45 -5.21 -3.36
CA LEU A 32 -3.62 -4.55 -3.91
C LEU A 32 -3.24 -3.58 -5.04
N HIS A 33 -2.20 -2.77 -4.82
CA HIS A 33 -1.67 -1.86 -5.84
C HIS A 33 -1.07 -2.62 -7.04
N LEU A 34 -0.40 -3.75 -6.81
CA LEU A 34 0.08 -4.63 -7.89
C LEU A 34 -1.07 -5.12 -8.78
N LYS A 35 -2.20 -5.54 -8.19
CA LYS A 35 -3.39 -5.93 -8.95
C LYS A 35 -3.89 -4.77 -9.81
N TYR A 36 -4.02 -3.58 -9.22
CA TYR A 36 -4.40 -2.37 -9.94
C TYR A 36 -3.45 -2.05 -11.12
N LEU A 37 -2.13 -2.13 -10.91
CA LEU A 37 -1.15 -1.87 -11.97
C LEU A 37 -1.28 -2.84 -13.15
N LYS A 38 -1.52 -4.12 -12.89
CA LYS A 38 -1.71 -5.13 -13.95
C LYS A 38 -2.98 -4.90 -14.77
N GLU A 39 -4.04 -4.44 -14.12
CA GLU A 39 -5.35 -4.25 -14.75
C GLU A 39 -5.41 -2.90 -15.49
N ASN A 40 -4.90 -1.83 -14.87
CA ASN A 40 -5.16 -0.45 -15.30
C ASN A 40 -3.92 0.28 -15.85
N ARG A 41 -2.70 -0.12 -15.44
CA ARG A 41 -1.45 0.59 -15.77
C ARG A 41 -0.36 -0.34 -16.31
N LYS A 42 -0.72 -1.19 -17.27
CA LYS A 42 0.14 -2.24 -17.84
C LYS A 42 1.51 -1.73 -18.29
N GLY A 43 1.59 -0.58 -18.97
CA GLY A 43 2.86 0.00 -19.43
C GLY A 43 3.81 0.42 -18.29
N PHE A 44 3.26 0.94 -17.20
CA PHE A 44 4.05 1.29 -16.02
C PHE A 44 4.51 0.01 -15.28
N TYR A 45 3.61 -0.98 -15.17
CA TYR A 45 3.93 -2.30 -14.62
C TYR A 45 5.08 -2.98 -15.38
N THR A 46 5.02 -3.01 -16.72
CA THR A 46 6.08 -3.62 -17.53
C THR A 46 7.40 -2.87 -17.41
N SER A 47 7.38 -1.54 -17.35
CA SER A 47 8.58 -0.73 -17.09
C SER A 47 9.25 -1.09 -15.75
N LEU A 48 8.46 -1.25 -14.68
CA LEU A 48 8.96 -1.66 -13.36
C LEU A 48 9.54 -3.09 -13.36
N LEU A 49 8.95 -4.00 -14.13
CA LEU A 49 9.48 -5.36 -14.30
C LEU A 49 10.83 -5.36 -15.03
N VAL A 50 10.90 -4.69 -16.18
CA VAL A 50 12.12 -4.66 -17.01
C VAL A 50 13.26 -3.98 -16.26
N THR A 51 12.97 -2.96 -15.47
CA THR A 51 13.98 -2.28 -14.64
C THR A 51 14.32 -3.04 -13.35
N GLY A 52 13.62 -4.13 -13.02
CA GLY A 52 13.81 -4.88 -11.79
C GLY A 52 13.39 -4.16 -10.51
N LYS A 53 12.67 -3.04 -10.61
CA LYS A 53 12.32 -2.16 -9.47
C LYS A 53 10.94 -2.43 -8.86
N LEU A 54 10.20 -3.39 -9.38
CA LEU A 54 8.82 -3.66 -8.98
C LEU A 54 8.67 -3.91 -7.46
N ASN A 55 9.48 -4.80 -6.88
CA ASN A 55 9.33 -5.18 -5.47
C ASN A 55 9.64 -4.00 -4.52
N ASP A 56 10.69 -3.23 -4.80
CA ASP A 56 11.00 -2.02 -4.03
C ASP A 56 9.90 -0.97 -4.12
N TYR A 57 9.33 -0.78 -5.31
CA TYR A 57 8.21 0.13 -5.51
C TYR A 57 6.98 -0.29 -4.69
N LEU A 58 6.57 -1.56 -4.79
CA LEU A 58 5.41 -2.09 -4.05
C LEU A 58 5.62 -2.05 -2.53
N HIS A 59 6.86 -2.28 -2.06
CA HIS A 59 7.20 -2.18 -0.65
C HIS A 59 7.11 -0.73 -0.13
N LYS A 60 7.52 0.26 -0.93
CA LYS A 60 7.33 1.68 -0.60
C LYS A 60 5.85 2.04 -0.50
N ILE A 61 5.02 1.56 -1.43
CA ILE A 61 3.56 1.77 -1.39
C ILE A 61 2.97 1.14 -0.12
N ASP A 62 3.35 -0.09 0.22
CA ASP A 62 2.85 -0.76 1.43
C ASP A 62 3.22 0.00 2.71
N THR A 63 4.46 0.51 2.77
CA THR A 63 4.94 1.30 3.92
C THR A 63 4.19 2.62 4.02
N LYS A 64 4.07 3.36 2.91
CA LYS A 64 3.32 4.62 2.86
C LYS A 64 1.87 4.41 3.29
N ALA A 65 1.23 3.36 2.76
CA ALA A 65 -0.17 3.06 3.07
C ALA A 65 -0.41 2.76 4.55
N LYS A 66 0.48 2.01 5.20
CA LYS A 66 0.37 1.73 6.64
C LYS A 66 0.51 3.00 7.49
N ILE A 67 1.46 3.88 7.15
CA ILE A 67 1.66 5.15 7.86
C ILE A 67 0.42 6.04 7.69
N THR A 68 -0.06 6.23 6.46
CA THR A 68 -1.23 7.05 6.16
C THR A 68 -2.49 6.50 6.84
N LEU A 69 -2.69 5.19 6.85
CA LEU A 69 -3.83 4.58 7.54
C LEU A 69 -3.81 4.89 9.05
N GLY A 70 -2.64 4.78 9.69
CA GLY A 70 -2.49 5.10 11.11
C GLY A 70 -2.84 6.56 11.41
N MET A 71 -2.33 7.49 10.60
CA MET A 71 -2.62 8.92 10.71
C MET A 71 -4.11 9.21 10.53
N LEU A 72 -4.73 8.70 9.46
CA LEU A 72 -6.16 8.88 9.19
C LEU A 72 -7.05 8.33 10.30
N MET A 73 -6.72 7.15 10.84
CA MET A 73 -7.47 6.57 11.96
C MET A 73 -7.39 7.42 13.23
N GLN A 74 -6.23 8.02 13.52
CA GLN A 74 -6.07 8.93 14.66
C GLN A 74 -6.88 10.20 14.45
N GLU A 75 -6.80 10.84 13.28
CA GLU A 75 -7.54 12.06 12.97
C GLU A 75 -9.06 11.84 13.04
N LEU A 76 -9.55 10.74 12.46
CA LEU A 76 -10.97 10.40 12.47
C LEU A 76 -11.46 10.02 13.88
N ALA A 77 -10.64 9.36 14.69
CA ALA A 77 -10.97 9.07 16.08
C ALA A 77 -11.15 10.33 16.91
N VAL A 78 -10.27 11.33 16.73
CA VAL A 78 -10.40 12.64 17.38
C VAL A 78 -11.65 13.37 16.91
N LYS A 79 -11.90 13.42 15.59
CA LYS A 79 -13.08 14.09 15.02
C LYS A 79 -14.41 13.47 15.47
N GLN A 80 -14.47 12.15 15.59
CA GLN A 80 -15.70 11.43 15.99
C GLN A 80 -15.82 11.26 17.51
N GLY A 81 -14.88 11.77 18.31
CA GLY A 81 -14.93 11.69 19.77
C GLY A 81 -14.79 10.27 20.34
N ILE A 82 -14.25 9.33 19.55
CA ILE A 82 -14.10 7.92 19.97
C ILE A 82 -12.90 7.82 20.91
N THR A 83 -13.18 7.86 22.20
CA THR A 83 -12.18 7.90 23.28
C THR A 83 -12.17 6.62 24.11
N GLU A 84 -11.14 6.43 24.93
CA GLU A 84 -11.06 5.32 25.89
C GLU A 84 -12.16 5.39 26.96
N LYS A 85 -12.73 6.59 27.23
CA LYS A 85 -13.88 6.74 28.11
C LYS A 85 -15.12 6.04 27.53
N LEU A 86 -15.38 6.26 26.24
CA LEU A 86 -16.46 5.55 25.53
C LEU A 86 -16.26 4.03 25.55
N LYS A 87 -15.00 3.57 25.50
CA LYS A 87 -14.69 2.14 25.60
C LYS A 87 -15.06 1.55 26.96
N ALA A 88 -14.88 2.31 28.04
CA ALA A 88 -15.22 1.88 29.41
C ALA A 88 -16.73 1.92 29.68
N GLU A 89 -17.42 2.90 29.11
CA GLU A 89 -18.87 3.09 29.28
C GLU A 89 -19.70 2.18 28.36
N ASN A 90 -19.32 2.06 27.09
CA ASN A 90 -20.02 1.27 26.08
C ASN A 90 -19.05 0.65 25.07
N GLN A 91 -18.53 -0.53 25.41
CA GLN A 91 -17.56 -1.25 24.59
C GLN A 91 -18.10 -1.58 23.18
N MET A 92 -19.38 -1.90 23.02
CA MET A 92 -19.96 -2.25 21.72
C MET A 92 -20.02 -1.06 20.77
N GLU A 93 -20.41 0.11 21.29
CA GLU A 93 -20.42 1.36 20.53
C GLU A 93 -19.00 1.78 20.14
N TRP A 94 -18.04 1.65 21.05
CA TRP A 94 -16.63 1.92 20.74
C TRP A 94 -16.08 1.02 19.63
N VAL A 95 -16.38 -0.29 19.66
CA VAL A 95 -15.96 -1.23 18.59
C VAL A 95 -16.62 -0.85 17.27
N GLY A 96 -17.92 -0.55 17.26
CA GLY A 96 -18.66 -0.11 16.08
C GLY A 96 -18.08 1.16 15.47
N GLY A 97 -17.83 2.17 16.29
CA GLY A 97 -17.21 3.43 15.90
C GLY A 97 -15.80 3.25 15.33
N MET A 98 -14.96 2.47 16.02
CA MET A 98 -13.60 2.20 15.55
C MET A 98 -13.58 1.39 14.24
N ASN A 99 -14.58 0.54 14.02
CA ASN A 99 -14.75 -0.15 12.75
C ASN A 99 -15.15 0.81 11.62
N ASN A 100 -16.07 1.74 11.89
CA ASN A 100 -16.46 2.78 10.94
C ASN A 100 -15.25 3.66 10.55
N ILE A 101 -14.50 4.15 11.54
CA ILE A 101 -13.26 4.91 11.31
C ILE A 101 -12.28 4.13 10.42
N ARG A 102 -12.05 2.85 10.75
CA ARG A 102 -11.16 1.99 9.96
C ARG A 102 -11.67 1.86 8.52
N GLN A 103 -12.97 1.73 8.31
CA GLN A 103 -13.56 1.64 6.98
C GLN A 103 -13.36 2.94 6.19
N SER A 104 -13.72 4.09 6.76
CA SER A 104 -13.51 5.39 6.12
C SER A 104 -12.03 5.66 5.82
N ALA A 105 -11.13 5.35 6.74
CA ALA A 105 -9.69 5.51 6.53
C ALA A 105 -9.17 4.61 5.40
N ASN A 106 -9.66 3.36 5.29
CA ASN A 106 -9.28 2.49 4.17
C ASN A 106 -9.83 2.97 2.83
N GLU A 107 -11.02 3.58 2.80
CA GLU A 107 -11.60 4.14 1.58
C GLU A 107 -10.76 5.30 1.04
N ILE A 108 -10.40 6.25 1.91
CA ILE A 108 -9.52 7.37 1.61
C ILE A 108 -8.16 6.86 1.11
N LEU A 109 -7.57 5.93 1.85
CA LEU A 109 -6.29 5.32 1.51
C LEU A 109 -6.31 4.64 0.14
N ASN A 110 -7.36 3.89 -0.15
CA ASN A 110 -7.50 3.19 -1.42
C ASN A 110 -7.54 4.18 -2.58
N HIS A 111 -8.26 5.29 -2.42
CA HIS A 111 -8.35 6.33 -3.42
C HIS A 111 -7.01 7.05 -3.64
N GLU A 112 -6.36 7.49 -2.56
CA GLU A 112 -5.17 8.35 -2.63
C GLU A 112 -3.87 7.61 -2.99
N ILE A 113 -3.71 6.38 -2.51
CA ILE A 113 -2.43 5.66 -2.59
C ILE A 113 -2.54 4.43 -3.48
N ILE A 114 -3.63 3.66 -3.39
CA ILE A 114 -3.71 2.36 -4.06
C ILE A 114 -4.18 2.49 -5.50
N TYR A 115 -5.17 3.33 -5.77
CA TYR A 115 -5.76 3.43 -7.10
C TYR A 115 -5.34 4.68 -7.85
N GLN A 116 -4.46 5.52 -7.28
CA GLN A 116 -3.95 6.80 -7.80
C GLN A 116 -4.58 7.13 -9.14
N HIS A 117 -5.82 7.62 -9.07
CA HIS A 117 -6.61 7.92 -10.24
C HIS A 117 -5.88 9.03 -10.99
N ASP A 118 -5.62 8.86 -12.29
CA ASP A 118 -5.08 9.97 -13.09
C ASP A 118 -6.02 11.17 -12.89
N ILE A 119 -5.42 12.31 -12.57
CA ILE A 119 -6.01 13.50 -11.93
C ILE A 119 -7.08 14.18 -12.82
N LYS A 120 -8.23 13.54 -13.04
CA LYS A 120 -9.40 14.15 -13.68
C LYS A 120 -10.65 14.14 -12.78
N ASP A 121 -10.73 13.25 -11.81
CA ASP A 121 -11.90 13.16 -10.92
C ASP A 121 -11.67 13.89 -9.59
N SER A 122 -11.38 15.19 -9.70
CA SER A 122 -11.33 16.23 -8.65
C SER A 122 -12.62 16.33 -7.79
N VAL A 123 -13.57 15.41 -7.96
CA VAL A 123 -14.95 15.46 -7.48
C VAL A 123 -15.08 14.91 -6.04
N TRP A 124 -14.22 13.98 -5.61
CA TRP A 124 -14.27 13.45 -4.23
C TRP A 124 -13.82 14.47 -3.18
N LEU A 125 -12.81 15.29 -3.50
CA LEU A 125 -12.29 16.34 -2.61
C LEU A 125 -13.32 17.43 -2.31
N LEU A 126 -14.24 17.71 -3.25
CA LEU A 126 -15.31 18.68 -3.05
C LEU A 126 -16.45 18.10 -2.20
N LYS A 127 -16.74 16.80 -2.32
CA LYS A 127 -17.87 16.16 -1.63
C LYS A 127 -17.64 15.95 -0.13
N ASN A 128 -16.41 15.73 0.30
CA ASN A 128 -16.08 15.50 1.71
C ASN A 128 -15.75 16.76 2.53
N LEU A 129 -15.82 17.95 1.91
CA LEU A 129 -15.90 19.22 2.63
C LEU A 129 -17.32 19.53 3.13
N GLU A 130 -18.36 18.93 2.54
CA GLU A 130 -19.77 19.21 2.88
C GLU A 130 -20.40 18.22 3.87
N VAL A 131 -19.79 17.05 4.10
CA VAL A 131 -20.38 15.98 4.95
C VAL A 131 -19.88 16.03 6.41
N LEU A 132 -19.00 16.98 6.74
CA LEU A 132 -18.51 17.23 8.11
C LEU A 132 -18.85 18.64 8.63
N ALA A 133 -19.79 19.35 8.00
CA ALA A 133 -20.34 20.63 8.45
C ALA A 133 -21.74 20.44 9.07
#